data_AF-A0AAW9IBF6-F1
#
_entry.id   AF-A0AAW9IBF6-F1
#
_cell.length_a   1.000
_cell.length_b   1.000
_cell.length_c   1.000
_cell.angle_alpha   90.00
_cell.angle_beta   90.00
_cell.angle_gamma   90.00
#
_symmetry.space_group_name_H-M   'P 1'
#
loop_
_entity.id
_entity.type
_entity.pdbx_description
1 polymer ?
#
loop_
_entity_poly.entity_id
_entity_poly.type
_entity_poly.pdbx_seq_one_letter_code
_entity_poly.pdbx_strand_id
1 'polypeptide(L)'
;AARLKWIDPFLTSSPSRIVDSFMSFAKQGTLVTHILVTCYETILGFTLGTVIGTIIAIILWASPFTSKVLDPYLVVLNALPKVALAPIVIFWVGNGTTAIIVIALLISIVTTIITVLTGFN
;
A
#
# COMPACT_ATOMS: atom_id res chain seq x y z
N ALA A 1 -34.38 7.07 -26.72
CA ALA A 1 -33.87 8.16 -25.86
C ALA A 1 -32.34 8.19 -25.75
N ALA A 2 -31.62 7.08 -25.51
CA ALA A 2 -30.15 7.08 -25.42
C ALA A 2 -29.39 7.23 -26.77
N ARG A 3 -30.07 7.07 -27.92
CA ARG A 3 -29.47 7.24 -29.27
C ARG A 3 -29.52 8.68 -29.80
N LEU A 4 -30.09 9.62 -29.02
CA LEU A 4 -30.45 10.98 -29.46
C LEU A 4 -29.57 12.09 -28.86
N LYS A 5 -28.37 11.78 -28.34
CA LYS A 5 -27.34 12.78 -27.94
C LYS A 5 -27.79 13.84 -26.90
N TRP A 6 -28.74 13.53 -26.01
CA TRP A 6 -29.19 14.49 -24.99
C TRP A 6 -28.44 14.43 -23.67
N ILE A 7 -27.64 13.39 -23.41
CA ILE A 7 -26.89 13.23 -22.17
C ILE A 7 -25.46 12.83 -22.51
N ASP A 8 -24.51 13.49 -21.86
CA ASP A 8 -23.08 13.33 -22.03
C ASP A 8 -22.66 11.86 -21.84
N PRO A 9 -22.04 11.21 -22.84
CA PRO A 9 -21.59 9.82 -22.75
C PRO A 9 -20.50 9.58 -21.69
N PHE A 10 -20.01 10.64 -21.06
CA PHE A 10 -18.99 10.58 -20.01
C PHE A 10 -19.55 10.17 -18.64
N LEU A 11 -20.85 10.39 -18.39
CA LEU A 11 -21.51 10.01 -17.12
C LEU A 11 -22.29 8.71 -17.22
N THR A 12 -22.53 8.21 -18.43
CA THR A 12 -23.23 6.94 -18.66
C THR A 12 -22.34 6.04 -19.50
N SER A 13 -21.29 5.52 -18.87
CA SER A 13 -20.52 4.38 -19.37
C SER A 13 -21.51 3.31 -19.79
N SER A 14 -21.74 3.17 -21.10
CA SER A 14 -22.69 2.19 -21.62
C SER A 14 -22.18 0.81 -21.17
N PRO A 15 -22.96 0.00 -20.43
CA PRO A 15 -22.49 -1.28 -19.89
C PRO A 15 -21.87 -2.19 -20.98
N SER A 16 -22.33 -2.06 -22.22
CA SER A 16 -21.77 -2.72 -23.40
C SER A 16 -20.31 -2.35 -23.70
N ARG A 17 -19.92 -1.07 -23.62
CA ARG A 17 -18.53 -0.65 -23.89
C ARG A 17 -17.55 -1.06 -22.79
N ILE A 18 -18.02 -1.18 -21.55
CA ILE A 18 -17.21 -1.73 -20.44
C ILE A 18 -16.91 -3.19 -20.71
N VAL A 19 -17.91 -3.99 -21.13
CA VAL A 19 -17.72 -5.42 -21.44
C VAL A 19 -16.78 -5.60 -22.63
N ASP A 20 -16.93 -4.82 -23.71
CA ASP A 20 -16.03 -4.90 -24.87
C ASP A 20 -14.59 -4.48 -24.53
N SER A 21 -14.42 -3.43 -23.71
CA SER A 21 -13.10 -2.98 -23.25
C SER A 21 -12.47 -3.96 -22.25
N PHE A 22 -13.28 -4.58 -21.38
CA PHE A 22 -12.82 -5.62 -20.47
C PHE A 22 -12.38 -6.86 -21.23
N MET A 23 -13.12 -7.26 -22.27
CA MET A 23 -12.76 -8.39 -23.14
C MET A 23 -11.49 -8.11 -23.96
N SER A 24 -11.28 -6.86 -24.39
CA SER A 24 -10.05 -6.46 -25.11
C SER A 24 -8.83 -6.40 -24.19
N PHE A 25 -8.97 -5.86 -22.97
CA PHE A 25 -7.90 -5.85 -21.97
C PHE A 25 -7.58 -7.25 -21.41
N ALA A 26 -8.60 -8.11 -21.27
CA ALA A 26 -8.40 -9.51 -20.91
C ALA A 26 -7.65 -10.28 -22.01
N LYS A 27 -7.96 -10.02 -23.29
CA LYS A 27 -7.23 -10.60 -24.43
C LYS A 27 -5.81 -10.06 -24.59
N GLN A 28 -5.54 -8.82 -24.18
CA GLN A 28 -4.20 -8.22 -24.22
C GLN A 28 -3.30 -8.66 -23.04
N GLY A 29 -3.84 -9.31 -22.00
CA GLY A 29 -3.07 -9.80 -20.85
C GLY A 29 -2.49 -8.71 -19.94
N THR A 30 -2.55 -7.44 -20.36
CA THR A 30 -2.03 -6.26 -19.64
C THR A 30 -2.68 -6.08 -18.28
N LEU A 31 -3.98 -6.36 -18.15
CA LEU A 31 -4.69 -6.28 -16.88
C LEU A 31 -4.13 -7.27 -15.85
N VAL A 32 -3.85 -8.49 -16.28
CA VAL A 32 -3.26 -9.54 -15.43
C VAL A 32 -1.82 -9.15 -15.06
N THR A 33 -1.05 -8.61 -16.00
CA THR A 33 0.32 -8.13 -15.72
C THR A 33 0.34 -7.03 -14.65
N HIS A 34 -0.52 -6.00 -14.75
CA HIS A 34 -0.58 -4.93 -13.74
C HIS A 34 -1.01 -5.44 -12.36
N ILE A 35 -2.01 -6.34 -12.30
CA ILE A 35 -2.43 -6.96 -11.05
C ILE A 35 -1.29 -7.75 -10.43
N LEU A 36 -0.59 -8.56 -11.22
CA LEU A 36 0.55 -9.37 -10.74
C LEU A 36 1.69 -8.49 -10.22
N VAL A 37 1.99 -7.37 -10.89
CA VAL A 37 3.02 -6.42 -10.44
C VAL A 37 2.64 -5.82 -9.09
N THR A 38 1.41 -5.33 -8.91
CA THR A 38 0.96 -4.76 -7.62
C THR A 38 0.93 -5.81 -6.51
N CYS A 39 0.51 -7.04 -6.81
CA CYS A 39 0.56 -8.15 -5.87
C CYS A 39 2.02 -8.45 -5.46
N TYR A 40 2.93 -8.53 -6.43
CA TYR A 40 4.35 -8.78 -6.17
C TYR A 40 4.96 -7.68 -5.29
N GLU A 41 4.72 -6.41 -5.59
CA GLU A 41 5.20 -5.27 -4.80
C GLU A 41 4.68 -5.33 -3.36
N THR A 42 3.40 -5.63 -3.20
CA THR A 42 2.76 -5.73 -1.88
C THR A 42 3.33 -6.89 -1.07
N ILE A 43 3.47 -8.07 -1.67
CA ILE A 43 4.04 -9.24 -1.01
C ILE A 43 5.50 -8.98 -0.61
N LEU A 44 6.29 -8.39 -1.49
CA LEU A 44 7.70 -8.09 -1.23
C LEU A 44 7.85 -7.05 -0.11
N GLY A 45 7.12 -5.93 -0.20
CA GLY A 45 7.15 -4.88 0.81
C GLY A 45 6.63 -5.37 2.17
N PHE A 46 5.56 -6.18 2.17
CA PHE A 46 5.01 -6.76 3.38
C PHE A 46 5.98 -7.74 4.04
N THR A 47 6.49 -8.73 3.30
CA THR A 47 7.40 -9.75 3.84
C THR A 47 8.68 -9.14 4.40
N LEU A 48 9.33 -8.24 3.66
CA LEU A 48 10.52 -7.53 4.15
C LEU A 48 10.18 -6.65 5.36
N GLY A 49 9.06 -5.92 5.31
CA GLY A 49 8.64 -5.05 6.39
C GLY A 49 8.31 -5.81 7.68
N THR A 50 7.71 -7.00 7.57
CA THR A 50 7.42 -7.85 8.72
C THR A 50 8.70 -8.41 9.32
N VAL A 51 9.62 -8.95 8.52
CA VAL A 51 10.89 -9.49 9.02
C VAL A 51 11.70 -8.41 9.76
N ILE A 52 11.85 -7.23 9.15
CA ILE A 52 12.59 -6.12 9.74
C ILE A 52 11.85 -5.59 10.98
N GLY A 53 10.53 -5.40 10.89
CA GLY A 53 9.71 -4.91 11.99
C GLY A 53 9.73 -5.83 13.20
N THR A 54 9.67 -7.15 13.00
CA THR A 54 9.78 -8.13 14.09
C THR A 54 11.15 -8.08 14.77
N ILE A 55 12.25 -7.97 14.01
CA ILE A 55 13.60 -7.85 14.59
C ILE A 55 13.70 -6.59 15.45
N ILE A 56 13.21 -5.45 14.94
CA ILE A 56 13.20 -4.17 15.69
C ILE A 56 12.34 -4.28 16.95
N ALA A 57 11.18 -4.93 16.87
CA ALA A 57 10.29 -5.13 18.01
C ALA A 57 10.93 -5.99 19.12
N ILE A 58 11.66 -7.05 18.75
CA ILE A 58 12.39 -7.90 19.71
C ILE A 58 13.49 -7.08 20.41
N ILE A 59 14.22 -6.24 19.67
CA ILE A 59 15.25 -5.36 20.24
C ILE A 59 14.64 -4.33 21.19
N LEU A 60 13.49 -3.74 20.83
CA LEU A 60 12.75 -2.80 21.67
C LEU A 60 12.24 -3.47 22.95
N TRP A 61 11.70 -4.68 22.83
CA TRP A 61 11.20 -5.45 23.95
C TRP A 61 12.31 -5.77 24.97
N ALA A 62 13.52 -6.07 24.50
CA ALA A 62 14.67 -6.35 25.37
C ALA A 62 15.09 -5.14 26.24
N SER A 63 14.73 -3.91 25.86
CA SER A 63 15.09 -2.67 26.58
C SER A 63 13.85 -1.89 27.04
N PRO A 64 13.44 -1.99 28.31
CA PRO A 64 12.26 -1.29 28.82
C PRO A 64 12.40 0.25 28.78
N PHE A 65 13.62 0.78 28.84
CA PHE A 65 13.87 2.22 28.67
C PHE A 65 13.60 2.67 27.23
N THR A 66 14.15 1.95 26.24
CA THR A 66 14.00 2.29 24.82
C THR A 66 12.54 2.14 24.38
N SER A 67 11.86 1.07 24.80
CA SER A 67 10.44 0.87 24.52
C SER A 67 9.62 2.06 25.02
N LYS A 68 9.82 2.51 26.26
CA LYS A 68 9.05 3.61 26.86
C LYS A 68 9.27 4.96 26.18
N VAL A 69 10.47 5.19 25.65
CA VAL A 69 10.78 6.41 24.86
C VAL A 69 10.18 6.33 23.46
N LEU A 70 10.24 5.17 22.80
CA LEU A 70 9.80 5.02 21.41
C LEU A 70 8.28 4.84 21.25
N ASP A 71 7.59 4.36 22.28
CA ASP A 71 6.14 4.12 22.29
C ASP A 71 5.31 5.32 21.77
N PRO A 72 5.46 6.56 22.28
CA PRO A 72 4.72 7.70 21.75
C PRO A 72 5.03 7.99 20.28
N TYR A 73 6.27 7.77 19.82
CA TYR A 73 6.63 7.98 18.41
C TYR A 73 6.01 6.92 17.49
N LEU A 74 5.97 5.66 17.93
CA LEU A 74 5.35 4.57 17.17
C LEU A 74 3.84 4.78 17.03
N VAL A 75 3.16 5.21 18.10
CA VAL A 75 1.73 5.53 18.07
C VAL A 75 1.46 6.70 17.12
N VAL A 76 2.26 7.77 17.17
CA VAL A 76 2.14 8.90 16.24
C VAL A 76 2.36 8.46 14.79
N LEU A 77 3.40 7.68 14.51
CA LEU A 77 3.67 7.14 13.17
C LEU A 77 2.51 6.29 12.64
N ASN A 78 1.82 5.53 13.49
CA ASN A 78 0.66 4.75 13.11
C ASN A 78 -0.58 5.60 12.84
N ALA A 79 -0.76 6.67 13.62
CA ALA A 79 -1.86 7.62 13.49
C ALA A 79 -1.74 8.54 12.27
N LEU A 80 -0.53 8.69 11.70
CA LEU A 80 -0.33 9.48 10.50
C LEU A 80 -1.15 8.91 9.33
N PRO A 81 -1.84 9.77 8.57
CA PRO A 81 -2.54 9.31 7.37
C PRO A 81 -1.51 8.79 6.37
N LYS A 82 -1.52 7.47 6.14
CA LYS A 82 -0.56 6.77 5.27
C LYS A 82 -0.51 7.36 3.86
N VAL A 83 -1.63 7.88 3.39
CA VAL A 83 -1.77 8.60 2.10
C VAL A 83 -0.96 9.89 2.02
N ALA A 84 -0.67 10.55 3.15
CA ALA A 84 0.16 11.76 3.18
C ALA A 84 1.66 11.46 3.03
N LEU A 85 2.08 10.24 3.32
CA LEU A 85 3.48 9.80 3.15
C LEU A 85 3.80 9.47 1.69
N ALA A 86 2.80 9.10 0.89
CA ALA A 86 3.01 8.69 -0.48
C ALA A 86 3.71 9.76 -1.36
N PRO A 87 3.30 11.05 -1.35
CA PRO A 87 3.99 12.09 -2.13
C PRO A 87 5.45 12.30 -1.72
N ILE A 88 5.75 12.20 -0.42
CA ILE A 88 7.12 12.36 0.11
C ILE A 88 8.00 11.21 -0.37
N VAL A 89 7.51 9.97 -0.30
CA VAL A 89 8.25 8.80 -0.78
C VAL A 89 8.46 8.87 -2.29
N ILE A 90 7.44 9.27 -3.05
CA ILE A 90 7.55 9.44 -4.51
C ILE A 90 8.60 10.51 -4.85
N PHE A 91 8.69 11.59 -4.09
CA PHE A 91 9.70 12.63 -4.28
C PHE A 91 11.14 12.11 -4.07
N TRP A 92 11.37 11.20 -3.11
CA TRP A 92 12.71 10.66 -2.83
C TRP A 92 13.10 9.49 -3.72
N VAL A 93 12.19 8.54 -3.92
CA VAL A 93 12.47 7.24 -4.57
C VAL A 93 12.16 7.27 -6.08
N GLY A 94 11.39 8.27 -6.52
CA GLY A 94 10.87 8.35 -7.88
C GLY A 94 9.53 7.63 -8.04
N ASN A 95 8.87 7.81 -9.19
CA ASN A 95 7.58 7.19 -9.47
C ASN A 95 7.71 5.74 -9.92
N GLY A 96 6.67 4.93 -9.70
CA GLY A 96 6.56 3.55 -10.19
C GLY A 96 6.66 2.51 -9.09
N THR A 97 7.15 1.33 -9.45
CA THR A 97 7.11 0.11 -8.63
C THR A 97 7.88 0.24 -7.31
N THR A 98 9.04 0.88 -7.36
CA THR A 98 9.91 1.09 -6.19
C THR A 98 9.23 1.95 -5.11
N ALA A 99 8.49 3.00 -5.48
CA ALA A 99 7.77 3.81 -4.51
C ALA A 99 6.68 3.02 -3.78
N ILE A 100 5.95 2.18 -4.52
CA ILE A 100 4.91 1.32 -3.94
C ILE A 100 5.51 0.35 -2.93
N ILE A 101 6.65 -0.28 -3.28
CA ILE A 101 7.37 -1.20 -2.38
C ILE A 101 7.83 -0.47 -1.11
N VAL A 102 8.43 0.72 -1.23
CA VAL A 102 8.92 1.48 -0.07
C VAL A 102 7.76 1.92 0.84
N ILE A 103 6.64 2.37 0.26
CA ILE A 103 5.44 2.74 1.03
C ILE A 103 4.89 1.51 1.77
N ALA A 104 4.74 0.37 1.07
CA ALA A 104 4.25 -0.87 1.67
C ALA A 104 5.16 -1.35 2.80
N LEU A 105 6.48 -1.27 2.60
CA LEU A 105 7.49 -1.62 3.60
C LEU A 105 7.40 -0.71 4.83
N LEU A 106 7.33 0.61 4.64
CA LEU A 106 7.26 1.58 5.74
C LEU A 106 6.00 1.38 6.60
N ILE A 107 4.84 1.15 5.95
CA ILE A 107 3.58 0.87 6.64
C ILE A 107 3.66 -0.47 7.38
N SER A 108 4.21 -1.51 6.73
CA SER A 108 4.33 -2.85 7.30
C SER A 108 5.24 -2.86 8.53
N ILE A 109 6.38 -2.18 8.48
CA ILE A 109 7.33 -2.08 9.61
C ILE A 109 6.64 -1.48 10.83
N VAL A 110 6.05 -0.28 10.70
CA VAL A 110 5.43 0.42 11.83
C VAL A 110 4.31 -0.42 12.43
N THR A 111 3.46 -1.01 11.58
CA THR A 111 2.34 -1.85 12.04
C THR A 111 2.85 -3.10 12.75
N THR A 112 3.83 -3.79 12.17
CA THR A 112 4.41 -5.01 12.74
C THR A 112 5.06 -4.73 14.09
N ILE A 113 5.81 -3.63 14.22
CA ILE A 113 6.45 -3.26 15.49
C ILE A 113 5.40 -3.12 16.59
N ILE A 114 4.32 -2.37 16.33
CA ILE A 114 3.26 -2.13 17.31
C ILE A 114 2.57 -3.45 17.66
N THR A 115 2.17 -4.25 16.67
CA THR A 115 1.49 -5.53 16.92
C THR A 115 2.34 -6.49 17.75
N VAL A 116 3.64 -6.61 17.43
CA VAL A 116 4.55 -7.51 18.17
C VAL A 116 4.84 -6.97 19.56
N LEU A 117 5.07 -5.66 19.72
CA LEU A 117 5.34 -5.03 21.01
C LEU A 117 4.13 -5.13 21.95
N THR A 118 2.92 -4.89 21.44
CA THR A 118 1.67 -5.09 22.19
C THR A 118 1.44 -6.56 22.54
N GLY A 119 1.87 -7.50 21.69
CA GLY A 119 1.78 -8.93 21.99
C GLY A 119 2.73 -9.41 23.10
N PHE A 120 3.83 -8.69 23.34
CA PHE A 120 4.82 -9.02 24.36
C PHE A 120 4.56 -8.40 25.75
N ASN A 121 3.66 -7.42 25.84
CA ASN A 121 3.36 -6.64 27.04
C ASN A 121 2.01 -7.03 27.64
#